data_AF-A0A2W6VAD4-F1
#
_entry.id   AF-A0A2W6VAD4-F1
#
_cell.length_a   1.000
_cell.length_b   1.000
_cell.length_c   1.000
_cell.angle_alpha   90.00
_cell.angle_beta   90.00
_cell.angle_gamma   90.00
#
_symmetry.space_group_name_H-M   'P 1'
#
loop_
_entity.id
_entity.type
_entity.pdbx_description
1 polymer ?
#
loop_
_entity_poly.entity_id
_entity_poly.type
_entity_poly.pdbx_seq_one_letter_code
_entity_poly.pdbx_strand_id
1 'polypeptide(L)'
;MTDGADPRTTLLGLRASIDNIDAALIFMLAERFRCTKQVGVLKAEHGMPASDPAREEQQIARLRSLALDADLDPEFAEKWFNFVVAEVIRHHTEAAEGE
;
A
#
# COMPACT_ATOMS: atom_id res chain seq x y z
N MET A 1 9.24 13.49 42.13
CA MET A 1 8.84 12.07 41.99
C MET A 1 9.15 11.69 40.56
N THR A 2 10.17 10.86 40.36
CA THR A 2 10.63 10.41 39.04
C THR A 2 9.64 9.41 38.48
N ASP A 3 8.60 9.92 37.81
CA ASP A 3 7.80 9.12 36.90
C ASP A 3 8.50 9.12 35.54
N GLY A 4 9.49 8.25 35.42
CA GLY A 4 10.21 7.99 34.19
C GLY A 4 10.14 6.50 33.96
N ALA A 5 9.19 6.05 33.13
CA ALA A 5 9.08 4.65 32.75
C ALA A 5 10.45 4.10 32.33
N ASP A 6 10.80 2.88 32.78
CA ASP A 6 12.03 2.19 32.37
C ASP A 6 12.12 2.22 30.83
N PRO A 7 13.20 2.77 30.24
CA PRO A 7 13.37 2.81 28.80
C PRO A 7 13.18 1.46 28.11
N ARG A 8 13.49 0.34 28.79
CA ARG A 8 13.21 -1.00 28.26
C ARG A 8 11.72 -1.31 28.16
N THR A 9 10.93 -0.95 29.16
CA THR A 9 9.47 -1.12 29.14
C THR A 9 8.84 -0.26 28.04
N THR A 10 9.26 0.99 27.91
CA THR A 10 8.79 1.89 26.85
C THR A 10 9.13 1.34 25.46
N LEU A 11 10.36 0.85 25.27
CA LEU A 11 10.79 0.23 24.02
C LEU A 11 9.94 -1.00 23.65
N LEU A 12 9.63 -1.86 24.62
CA LEU A 12 8.79 -3.04 24.40
C LEU A 12 7.36 -2.63 23.97
N GLY A 13 6.78 -1.62 24.62
CA GLY A 13 5.46 -1.10 24.25
C GLY A 13 5.42 -0.50 22.84
N LEU A 14 6.46 0.25 22.45
CA LEU A 14 6.57 0.80 21.10
C LEU A 14 6.71 -0.31 20.05
N ARG A 15 7.51 -1.35 20.32
CA ARG A 15 7.65 -2.49 19.41
C ARG A 15 6.34 -3.25 19.21
N ALA A 16 5.59 -3.50 20.29
CA ALA A 16 4.27 -4.12 20.17
C ALA A 16 3.30 -3.27 19.33
N SER A 17 3.42 -1.94 19.41
CA SER A 17 2.63 -1.03 18.56
C SER A 17 3.04 -1.11 17.09
N ILE A 18 4.34 -1.18 16.81
CA ILE A 18 4.89 -1.39 15.46
C ILE A 18 4.39 -2.71 14.88
N ASP A 19 4.49 -3.82 15.63
CA ASP A 19 4.05 -5.14 15.18
C ASP A 19 2.56 -5.14 14.80
N ASN A 20 1.72 -4.40 15.55
CA ASN A 20 0.30 -4.25 15.24
C ASN A 20 0.06 -3.43 13.96
N ILE A 21 0.83 -2.36 13.76
CA ILE A 21 0.76 -1.54 12.53
C ILE A 21 1.18 -2.39 11.33
N ASP A 22 2.26 -3.14 11.45
CA ASP A 22 2.76 -4.01 10.38
C ASP A 22 1.75 -5.09 10.01
N ALA A 23 1.10 -5.72 11.00
CA ALA A 23 0.02 -6.67 10.75
C ALA A 23 -1.15 -6.01 9.98
N ALA A 24 -1.57 -4.80 10.38
CA ALA A 24 -2.63 -4.07 9.71
C ALA A 24 -2.24 -3.71 8.26
N LEU A 25 -0.99 -3.29 8.02
CA LEU A 25 -0.48 -3.02 6.68
C LEU A 25 -0.56 -4.25 5.77
N ILE A 26 -0.19 -5.43 6.26
CA ILE A 26 -0.27 -6.68 5.49
C ILE A 26 -1.71 -7.02 5.13
N PHE A 27 -2.65 -6.95 6.07
CA PHE A 27 -4.06 -7.24 5.78
C PHE A 27 -4.66 -6.22 4.80
N MET A 28 -4.35 -4.93 4.95
CA MET A 28 -4.82 -3.89 4.04
C MET A 28 -4.25 -4.03 2.63
N LEU A 29 -2.99 -4.44 2.51
CA LEU A 29 -2.39 -4.78 1.22
C LEU A 29 -3.11 -5.96 0.57
N ALA A 30 -3.38 -7.03 1.32
CA ALA A 30 -4.11 -8.20 0.79
C ALA A 30 -5.51 -7.82 0.25
N GLU A 31 -6.24 -6.97 0.96
CA GLU A 31 -7.52 -6.44 0.49
C GLU A 31 -7.35 -5.57 -0.76
N ARG A 32 -6.34 -4.70 -0.80
CA ARG A 32 -6.03 -3.88 -1.99
C ARG A 32 -5.75 -4.76 -3.22
N PHE A 33 -4.97 -5.84 -3.07
CA PHE A 33 -4.70 -6.78 -4.16
C PHE A 33 -5.96 -7.49 -4.66
N ARG A 34 -6.89 -7.85 -3.75
CA ARG A 34 -8.18 -8.42 -4.14
C ARG A 34 -8.99 -7.44 -5.00
N CYS A 35 -9.03 -6.17 -4.62
CA CYS A 35 -9.70 -5.13 -5.39
C CYS A 35 -9.06 -4.93 -6.77
N THR A 36 -7.73 -4.86 -6.88
CA THR A 36 -7.06 -4.69 -8.18
C THR A 36 -7.29 -5.88 -9.11
N LYS A 37 -7.36 -7.10 -8.57
CA LYS A 37 -7.74 -8.29 -9.34
C LYS A 37 -9.15 -8.17 -9.90
N GLN A 38 -10.12 -7.75 -9.08
CA GLN A 38 -11.50 -7.55 -9.53
C GLN A 38 -11.61 -6.47 -10.60
N VAL A 39 -10.87 -5.37 -10.47
CA VAL A 39 -10.77 -4.33 -11.51
C VAL A 39 -10.20 -4.90 -12.81
N GLY A 40 -9.15 -5.73 -12.72
CA GLY A 40 -8.56 -6.40 -13.89
C GLY A 40 -9.57 -7.31 -14.62
N VAL A 41 -10.29 -8.16 -13.88
CA VAL A 41 -11.36 -9.02 -14.43
C VAL A 41 -12.44 -8.19 -15.10
N LEU A 42 -12.95 -7.17 -14.41
CA LEU A 42 -13.99 -6.29 -14.95
C LEU A 42 -13.55 -5.63 -16.26
N LYS A 43 -12.32 -5.11 -16.29
CA LYS A 43 -11.75 -4.47 -17.49
C LYS A 43 -11.66 -5.47 -18.65
N ALA A 44 -11.19 -6.68 -18.39
CA ALA A 44 -11.07 -7.73 -19.39
C ALA A 44 -12.44 -8.15 -19.97
N GLU A 45 -13.43 -8.38 -19.10
CA GLU A 45 -14.79 -8.77 -19.49
C GLU A 45 -15.47 -7.72 -20.39
N HIS A 46 -15.15 -6.44 -20.20
CA HIS A 46 -15.78 -5.32 -20.91
C HIS A 46 -14.88 -4.69 -21.98
N GLY A 47 -13.73 -5.30 -22.30
CA GLY A 47 -12.78 -4.77 -23.29
C GLY A 47 -12.22 -3.38 -22.96
N MET A 48 -12.14 -3.03 -21.68
CA MET A 48 -11.59 -1.75 -21.22
C MET A 48 -10.05 -1.78 -21.25
N PRO A 49 -9.39 -0.63 -21.47
CA PRO A 49 -7.94 -0.56 -21.47
C PRO A 49 -7.33 -0.86 -20.09
N ALA A 50 -6.21 -1.59 -20.10
CA ALA A 50 -5.47 -1.94 -18.90
C ALA A 50 -4.92 -0.69 -18.19
N SER A 51 -4.35 0.26 -18.94
CA SER A 51 -3.85 1.54 -18.44
C SER A 51 -4.90 2.65 -18.56
N ASP A 52 -4.90 3.55 -17.59
CA ASP A 52 -5.68 4.78 -17.57
C ASP A 52 -4.79 5.90 -17.01
N PRO A 53 -4.02 6.60 -17.88
CA PRO A 53 -3.01 7.57 -17.45
C PRO A 53 -3.59 8.70 -16.60
N ALA A 54 -4.79 9.18 -16.93
CA ALA A 54 -5.45 10.23 -16.16
C ALA A 54 -5.80 9.75 -14.74
N ARG A 55 -6.26 8.50 -14.61
CA ARG A 55 -6.52 7.89 -13.30
C ARG A 55 -5.22 7.65 -12.52
N GLU A 56 -4.14 7.26 -13.19
CA GLU A 56 -2.81 7.05 -12.60
C GLU A 56 -2.24 8.37 -12.04
N GLU A 57 -2.29 9.45 -12.81
CA GLU A 57 -1.89 10.80 -12.37
C GLU A 57 -2.67 11.27 -11.13
N GLN A 58 -4.00 11.06 -11.12
CA GLN A 58 -4.85 11.39 -9.97
C GLN A 58 -4.50 10.55 -8.72
N GLN A 59 -4.12 9.28 -8.88
CA GLN A 59 -3.70 8.45 -7.76
C GLN A 59 -2.42 8.98 -7.12
N ILE A 60 -1.42 9.33 -7.95
CA ILE A 60 -0.15 9.88 -7.47
C ILE A 60 -0.38 11.21 -6.74
N ALA A 61 -1.15 12.13 -7.35
CA ALA A 61 -1.47 13.42 -6.72
C ALA A 61 -2.17 13.24 -5.36
N ARG A 62 -3.16 12.35 -5.28
CA ARG A 62 -3.87 12.05 -4.04
C ARG A 62 -2.95 11.42 -2.99
N LEU A 63 -2.08 10.48 -3.39
CA LEU A 63 -1.14 9.83 -2.50
C LEU A 63 -0.17 10.83 -1.88
N ARG A 64 0.37 11.75 -2.69
CA ARG A 64 1.27 12.81 -2.21
C ARG A 64 0.57 13.74 -1.21
N SER A 65 -0.70 14.09 -1.46
CA SER A 65 -1.50 14.85 -0.49
C SER A 65 -1.67 14.11 0.83
N LEU A 66 -2.03 12.81 0.78
CA LEU A 66 -2.19 12.00 1.99
C LEU A 66 -0.89 11.85 2.78
N ALA A 67 0.25 11.77 2.09
CA ALA A 67 1.56 11.72 2.73
C ALA A 67 1.84 13.01 3.51
N LEU A 68 1.59 14.18 2.89
CA LEU A 68 1.72 15.48 3.57
C LEU A 68 0.79 15.58 4.78
N ASP A 69 -0.47 15.17 4.65
CA ASP A 69 -1.46 15.21 5.73
C ASP A 69 -1.06 14.29 6.92
N ALA A 70 -0.31 13.23 6.63
CA ALA A 70 0.17 12.25 7.61
C ALA A 70 1.59 12.53 8.14
N ASP A 71 2.19 13.68 7.79
CA ASP A 71 3.59 14.03 8.12
C ASP A 71 4.60 12.97 7.64
N LEU A 72 4.33 12.39 6.46
CA LEU A 72 5.18 11.44 5.77
C LEU A 72 5.78 12.09 4.53
N ASP A 73 7.07 11.82 4.26
CA ASP A 73 7.74 12.27 3.03
C ASP A 73 6.96 11.80 1.78
N PRO A 74 6.44 12.72 0.94
CA PRO A 74 5.69 12.37 -0.25
C PRO A 74 6.51 11.57 -1.26
N GLU A 75 7.83 11.80 -1.34
CA GLU A 75 8.69 11.02 -2.23
C GLU A 75 8.81 9.57 -1.76
N PHE A 76 8.92 9.36 -0.45
CA PHE A 76 8.91 8.03 0.14
C PHE A 76 7.57 7.33 -0.09
N ALA A 77 6.45 8.01 0.16
CA ALA A 77 5.11 7.47 -0.05
C ALA A 77 4.91 7.02 -1.50
N GLU A 78 5.34 7.85 -2.47
CA GLU A 78 5.27 7.53 -3.89
C GLU A 78 6.15 6.33 -4.27
N LYS A 79 7.39 6.26 -3.77
CA LYS A 79 8.29 5.10 -3.99
C LYS A 79 7.67 3.81 -3.45
N TRP A 80 7.14 3.84 -2.23
CA TRP A 80 6.49 2.67 -1.63
C TRP A 80 5.27 2.22 -2.42
N PHE A 81 4.43 3.17 -2.86
CA PHE A 81 3.24 2.85 -3.65
C PHE A 81 3.60 2.28 -5.01
N ASN A 82 4.60 2.84 -5.70
CA ASN A 82 5.10 2.33 -6.97
C ASN A 82 5.66 0.92 -6.82
N PHE A 83 6.36 0.62 -5.72
CA PHE A 83 6.80 -0.73 -5.40
C PHE A 83 5.62 -1.70 -5.26
N VAL A 84 4.59 -1.34 -4.49
CA VAL A 84 3.39 -2.17 -4.32
C VAL A 84 2.67 -2.40 -5.66
N VAL A 85 2.53 -1.36 -6.48
CA VAL A 85 1.88 -1.47 -7.80
C VAL A 85 2.68 -2.35 -8.76
N ALA A 86 4.00 -2.25 -8.79
CA ALA A 86 4.84 -3.10 -9.61
C ALA A 86 4.65 -4.59 -9.26
N GLU A 87 4.51 -4.90 -7.97
CA GLU A 87 4.26 -6.27 -7.51
C GLU A 87 2.87 -6.79 -7.93
N VAL A 88 1.84 -5.93 -7.92
CA VAL A 88 0.51 -6.26 -8.48
C VAL A 88 0.63 -6.68 -9.94
N ILE A 89 1.35 -5.90 -10.75
CA ILE A 89 1.50 -6.15 -12.19
C ILE A 89 2.21 -7.48 -12.42
N ARG A 90 3.31 -7.74 -11.71
CA ARG A 90 4.05 -9.01 -11.80
C ARG A 90 3.14 -10.21 -11.55
N HIS A 91 2.37 -10.17 -10.46
CA HIS A 91 1.43 -11.25 -10.11
C HIS A 91 0.31 -11.45 -11.15
N HIS A 92 -0.17 -10.38 -11.78
CA HIS A 92 -1.17 -10.48 -12.84
C HIS A 92 -0.59 -11.06 -14.13
N THR A 93 0.62 -10.68 -14.51
CA THR A 93 1.30 -11.23 -15.69
C THR A 93 1.59 -12.73 -15.50
N GLU A 94 2.12 -13.13 -14.35
CA GLU A 94 2.39 -14.55 -14.04
C GLU A 94 1.10 -15.40 -14.03
N ALA A 95 -0.01 -14.87 -13.52
CA ALA A 95 -1.29 -15.55 -13.55
C ALA A 95 -1.90 -15.66 -14.96
N ALA A 96 -1.54 -14.75 -15.89
CA ALA A 96 -1.98 -14.79 -17.28
C ALA A 96 -1.11 -15.71 -18.15
N GLU A 97 0.15 -15.94 -17.77
CA GLU A 97 1.08 -16.87 -18.44
C GLU A 97 0.98 -18.31 -17.93
N GLY A 98 0.28 -18.53 -16.82
CA GLY A 98 0.07 -19.82 -16.16
C GLY A 98 -1.35 -20.37 -16.32
N GLU A 99 -1.78 -20.60 -17.58
CA GLU A 99 -2.87 -21.49 -18.04
C GLU A 99 -2.49 -22.06 -19.42
#